data_AF-A0A803QZ14-F1
#
_entry.id   AF-A0A803QZ14-F1
#
_cell.length_a   1.000
_cell.length_b   1.000
_cell.length_c   1.000
_cell.angle_alpha   90.00
_cell.angle_beta   90.00
_cell.angle_gamma   90.00
#
_symmetry.space_group_name_H-M   'P 1'
#
loop_
_entity.id
_entity.type
_entity.pdbx_description
1 polymer ?
#
loop_
_entity_poly.entity_id
_entity_poly.type
_entity_poly.pdbx_seq_one_letter_code
_entity_poly.pdbx_strand_id
1 'polypeptide(L)'
;MRDDIGIGGSWSEFMEYVMASLKSQDVKLILDGHSNSNNGAASAKLVAQKSKGMPVISISLTKLSGPAASAAIANLSLHLFRAFKSTRELFVEEQNRSLLLTKEISAERVRFLLFTYYI
;
A
#
# COMPACT_ATOMS: atom_id res chain seq x y z
N MET A 1 -29.16 -9.85 6.48
CA MET A 1 -28.83 -8.76 7.41
C MET A 1 -27.83 -7.86 6.70
N ARG A 2 -28.20 -6.60 6.39
CA ARG A 2 -27.25 -5.59 5.89
C ARG A 2 -26.71 -4.86 7.11
N ASP A 3 -25.41 -4.57 7.14
CA ASP A 3 -24.85 -3.66 8.14
C ASP A 3 -25.32 -2.22 7.90
N ASP A 4 -25.01 -1.31 8.84
CA ASP A 4 -25.38 0.11 8.76
C ASP A 4 -24.74 0.85 7.55
N ILE A 5 -23.80 0.20 6.85
CA ILE A 5 -23.11 0.71 5.65
C ILE A 5 -23.76 0.11 4.38
N GLY A 6 -24.70 -0.83 4.51
CA GLY A 6 -25.42 -1.44 3.40
C GLY A 6 -24.68 -2.60 2.73
N ILE A 7 -23.60 -3.10 3.35
CA ILE A 7 -22.88 -4.31 2.94
C ILE A 7 -23.58 -5.49 3.64
N GLY A 8 -24.14 -6.39 2.86
CA GLY A 8 -24.64 -7.66 3.38
C GLY A 8 -23.52 -8.69 3.30
N GLY A 9 -23.28 -9.44 4.38
CA GLY A 9 -22.22 -10.43 4.36
C GLY A 9 -21.71 -10.84 5.73
N SER A 10 -20.64 -11.63 5.72
CA SER A 10 -19.85 -11.97 6.89
C SER A 10 -18.91 -10.83 7.30
N TRP A 11 -18.37 -10.89 8.52
CA TRP A 11 -17.37 -9.93 8.99
C TRP A 11 -16.11 -9.88 8.11
N SER A 12 -15.71 -11.02 7.53
CA SER A 12 -14.56 -11.08 6.62
C SER A 12 -14.81 -10.26 5.35
N GLU A 13 -16.00 -10.42 4.76
CA GLU A 13 -16.38 -9.68 3.55
C GLU A 13 -16.44 -8.17 3.81
N PHE A 14 -16.91 -7.77 4.99
CA PHE A 14 -16.85 -6.38 5.41
C PHE A 14 -15.40 -5.88 5.51
N MET A 15 -14.51 -6.62 6.16
CA MET A 15 -13.10 -6.24 6.29
C MET A 15 -12.37 -6.18 4.94
N GLU A 16 -12.66 -7.12 4.04
CA GLU A 16 -12.17 -7.09 2.67
C GLU A 16 -12.64 -5.85 1.92
N TYR A 17 -13.91 -5.49 2.09
CA TYR A 17 -14.46 -4.27 1.50
C TYR A 17 -13.81 -3.01 2.05
N VAL A 18 -13.58 -2.92 3.37
CA VAL A 18 -12.87 -1.81 4.00
C VAL A 18 -11.46 -1.68 3.43
N MET A 19 -10.72 -2.79 3.36
CA MET A 19 -9.38 -2.81 2.78
C MET A 19 -9.38 -2.40 1.30
N ALA A 20 -10.33 -2.88 0.51
CA ALA A 20 -10.47 -2.51 -0.90
C ALA A 20 -10.79 -1.01 -1.06
N SER A 21 -11.61 -0.46 -0.16
CA SER A 21 -11.94 0.97 -0.14
C SER A 21 -10.71 1.83 0.20
N LEU A 22 -9.91 1.43 1.20
CA LEU A 22 -8.70 2.14 1.60
C LEU A 22 -7.55 2.03 0.58
N LYS A 23 -7.54 0.99 -0.24
CA LYS A 23 -6.58 0.82 -1.35
C LYS A 23 -7.04 1.49 -2.65
N SER A 24 -8.27 1.99 -2.69
CA SER A 24 -8.79 2.71 -3.86
C SER A 24 -8.11 4.07 -4.00
N GLN A 25 -8.25 4.69 -5.17
CA GLN A 25 -7.80 6.08 -5.38
C GLN A 25 -8.76 7.12 -4.76
N ASP A 26 -9.95 6.72 -4.30
CA ASP A 26 -10.96 7.63 -3.74
C ASP A 26 -10.97 7.58 -2.21
N VAL A 27 -9.82 7.94 -1.63
CA VAL A 27 -9.62 8.07 -0.18
C VAL A 27 -9.31 9.53 0.15
N LYS A 28 -10.10 10.10 1.06
CA LYS A 28 -10.03 11.51 1.46
C LYS A 28 -9.82 11.61 2.96
N LEU A 29 -8.84 12.41 3.37
CA LEU A 29 -8.66 12.82 4.76
C LEU A 29 -9.33 14.18 4.94
N ILE A 30 -10.38 14.23 5.75
CA ILE A 30 -11.09 15.47 6.07
C ILE A 30 -10.63 15.90 7.47
N LEU A 31 -10.08 17.11 7.56
CA LEU A 31 -9.66 17.73 8.81
C LEU A 31 -10.71 18.79 9.18
N ASP A 32 -11.14 18.79 10.44
CA ASP A 32 -12.14 19.73 10.94
C ASP A 32 -11.63 20.42 12.21
N GLY A 33 -11.97 21.70 12.37
CA GLY A 33 -11.48 22.57 13.45
C GLY A 33 -10.94 23.92 12.99
N HIS A 34 -10.90 24.88 13.91
CA HIS A 34 -10.49 26.26 13.61
C HIS A 34 -8.98 26.35 13.41
N SER A 35 -8.55 26.61 12.17
CA SER A 35 -7.14 26.75 11.74
C SER A 35 -6.38 27.92 12.39
N ASN A 36 -7.03 28.68 13.28
CA ASN A 36 -6.51 29.93 13.84
C ASN A 36 -5.80 29.73 15.20
N SER A 37 -5.71 28.49 15.70
CA SER A 37 -4.93 28.18 16.90
C SER A 37 -3.70 27.35 16.52
N ASN A 38 -2.56 27.60 17.17
CA ASN A 38 -1.31 26.84 17.04
C ASN A 38 -1.43 25.31 17.29
N ASN A 39 -2.64 24.80 17.59
CA ASN A 39 -2.90 23.43 17.99
C ASN A 39 -3.38 22.50 16.86
N GLY A 40 -3.47 22.96 15.60
CA GLY A 40 -3.85 22.13 14.45
C GLY A 40 -5.32 21.67 14.45
N ALA A 41 -5.66 20.70 13.59
CA ALA A 41 -7.03 20.20 13.45
C ALA A 41 -7.58 19.61 14.77
N ALA A 42 -8.85 19.92 15.07
CA ALA A 42 -9.53 19.49 16.29
C ALA A 42 -10.09 18.06 16.16
N SER A 43 -10.49 17.68 14.94
CA SER A 43 -10.89 16.32 14.59
C SER A 43 -10.51 16.00 13.16
N ALA A 44 -10.51 14.72 12.82
CA ALA A 44 -10.31 14.27 11.46
C ALA A 44 -11.18 13.05 11.17
N LYS A 45 -11.52 12.84 9.90
CA LYS A 45 -12.18 11.61 9.44
C LYS A 45 -11.57 11.14 8.14
N LEU A 46 -11.45 9.82 8.00
CA LEU A 46 -11.04 9.15 6.79
C LEU A 46 -12.28 8.70 6.05
N VAL A 47 -12.49 9.21 4.85
CA VAL A 47 -13.62 8.87 3.99
C VAL A 47 -13.09 8.11 2.79
N ALA A 48 -13.59 6.90 2.56
CA ALA A 48 -13.12 6.04 1.47
C ALA A 48 -14.29 5.38 0.75
N GLN A 49 -14.15 5.18 -0.56
CA GLN A 49 -15.13 4.49 -1.37
C GLN A 49 -14.43 3.49 -2.30
N LYS A 50 -14.84 2.22 -2.28
CA LYS A 50 -14.27 1.18 -3.15
C LYS A 50 -14.34 1.54 -4.65
N SER A 51 -15.47 2.09 -5.09
CA SER A 51 -15.69 2.58 -6.44
C SER A 51 -16.96 3.43 -6.50
N LYS A 52 -17.09 4.27 -7.54
CA LYS A 52 -18.28 5.12 -7.74
C LYS A 52 -19.58 4.30 -7.67
N GLY A 53 -20.52 4.73 -6.84
CA GLY A 53 -21.81 4.07 -6.64
C GLY A 53 -21.84 3.00 -5.54
N MET A 54 -20.69 2.67 -4.94
CA MET A 54 -20.63 1.75 -3.79
C MET A 54 -20.78 2.49 -2.46
N PRO A 55 -21.11 1.80 -1.36
CA PRO A 55 -21.18 2.42 -0.04
C PRO A 55 -19.89 3.14 0.39
N VAL A 56 -20.04 4.31 0.99
CA VAL A 56 -18.92 5.10 1.52
C VAL A 56 -18.65 4.69 2.96
N ILE A 57 -17.38 4.48 3.29
CA ILE A 57 -16.92 4.27 4.66
C ILE A 57 -16.40 5.61 5.20
N SER A 58 -16.79 5.95 6.43
CA SER A 58 -16.32 7.13 7.15
C SER A 58 -15.81 6.71 8.53
N ILE A 59 -14.52 6.88 8.77
CA ILE A 59 -13.86 6.51 10.03
C ILE A 59 -13.40 7.78 10.72
N SER A 60 -13.97 8.08 11.89
CA SER A 60 -13.50 9.18 12.73
C SER A 60 -12.13 8.86 13.33
N LEU A 61 -11.22 9.82 13.29
CA LEU A 61 -9.85 9.70 13.77
C LEU A 61 -9.67 10.48 15.06
N THR A 62 -9.06 9.83 16.04
CA THR A 62 -8.69 10.45 17.32
C THR A 62 -7.28 10.98 17.24
N LYS A 63 -7.08 12.23 17.67
CA LYS A 63 -5.75 12.85 17.72
C LYS A 63 -4.89 12.15 18.78
N LEU A 64 -3.71 11.71 18.37
CA LEU A 64 -2.64 11.32 19.29
C LEU A 64 -1.78 12.54 19.61
N SER A 65 -1.37 12.68 20.87
CA SER A 65 -0.51 13.77 21.34
C SER A 65 0.56 13.26 22.32
N GLY A 66 1.64 14.03 22.47
CA GLY A 66 2.70 13.75 23.43
C GLY A 66 3.45 12.44 23.11
N PRO A 67 3.93 11.71 24.13
CA PRO A 67 4.76 10.51 23.94
C PRO A 67 4.11 9.42 23.08
N ALA A 68 2.78 9.26 23.16
CA ALA A 68 2.05 8.29 22.36
C ALA A 68 2.14 8.57 20.85
N ALA A 69 2.07 9.86 20.45
CA ALA A 69 2.24 10.25 19.06
C ALA A 69 3.67 10.00 18.58
N SER A 70 4.68 10.37 19.38
CA SER A 70 6.09 10.13 19.07
C SER A 70 6.40 8.64 18.93
N ALA A 71 5.87 7.80 19.84
CA ALA A 71 6.04 6.36 19.77
C ALA A 71 5.36 5.74 18.53
N ALA A 72 4.14 6.19 18.20
CA ALA A 72 3.43 5.74 17.01
C ALA A 72 4.22 6.08 15.73
N ILE A 73 4.78 7.29 15.63
CA ILE A 73 5.63 7.70 14.51
C ILE A 73 6.91 6.86 14.47
N ALA A 74 7.60 6.68 15.59
CA ALA A 74 8.83 5.89 15.64
C ALA A 74 8.60 4.45 15.18
N ASN A 75 7.52 3.82 15.63
CA ASN A 75 7.14 2.47 15.20
C ASN A 75 6.82 2.44 13.70
N LEU A 76 5.99 3.36 13.21
CA LEU A 76 5.65 3.45 11.79
C LEU A 76 6.91 3.61 10.93
N SER A 77 7.80 4.55 11.29
CA SER A 77 9.07 4.79 10.59
C SER A 77 9.96 3.55 10.57
N LEU A 78 10.09 2.85 11.69
CA LEU A 78 10.88 1.63 11.79
C LEU A 78 10.32 0.50 10.90
N HIS A 79 9.00 0.30 10.93
CA HIS A 79 8.34 -0.71 10.09
C HIS A 79 8.47 -0.40 8.59
N LEU A 80 8.28 0.87 8.20
CA LEU A 80 8.48 1.30 6.82
C LEU A 80 9.92 1.09 6.36
N PHE A 81 10.90 1.45 7.19
CA PHE A 81 12.31 1.24 6.86
C PHE A 81 12.64 -0.24 6.67
N ARG A 82 12.15 -1.11 7.55
CA ARG A 82 12.33 -2.56 7.44
C ARG A 82 11.70 -3.13 6.16
N ALA A 83 10.47 -2.72 5.85
CA ALA A 83 9.77 -3.16 4.65
C ALA A 83 10.50 -2.69 3.37
N PHE A 84 10.98 -1.43 3.36
CA PHE A 84 11.78 -0.90 2.27
C PHE A 84 13.09 -1.67 2.08
N LYS A 85 13.83 -1.91 3.18
CA LYS A 85 15.09 -2.65 3.13
C LYS A 85 14.90 -4.05 2.55
N SER A 86 13.91 -4.79 3.05
CA SER A 86 13.59 -6.12 2.56
C SER A 86 13.18 -6.12 1.08
N THR A 87 12.34 -5.18 0.67
CA THR A 87 11.92 -5.04 -0.74
C THR A 87 13.11 -4.74 -1.65
N ARG A 88 14.03 -3.87 -1.19
CA ARG A 88 15.24 -3.53 -1.94
C ARG A 88 16.18 -4.72 -2.08
N GLU A 89 16.35 -5.52 -1.03
CA GLU A 89 17.19 -6.73 -1.07
C GLU A 89 16.65 -7.73 -2.11
N LEU A 90 15.34 -8.02 -2.08
CA LEU A 90 14.69 -8.87 -3.08
C LEU A 90 14.83 -8.31 -4.50
N PHE A 91 14.70 -7.00 -4.66
CA PHE A 91 14.88 -6.35 -5.96
C PHE A 91 16.31 -6.50 -6.51
N VAL A 92 17.32 -6.35 -5.66
CA VAL A 92 18.74 -6.54 -6.07
C VAL A 92 19.00 -8.00 -6.45
N GLU A 93 18.45 -8.95 -5.70
CA GLU A 93 18.55 -10.38 -6.02
C GLU A 93 17.93 -10.69 -7.39
N GLU A 94 16.73 -10.17 -7.66
CA GLU A 94 16.05 -10.36 -8.95
C GLU A 94 16.81 -9.70 -10.11
N GLN A 95 17.39 -8.51 -9.91
CA GLN A 95 18.25 -7.88 -10.92
C GLN A 95 19.46 -8.75 -11.26
N ASN A 96 20.13 -9.31 -10.25
CA ASN A 96 21.28 -10.19 -10.47
C ASN A 96 20.87 -11.45 -11.24
N ARG A 97 19.73 -12.05 -10.88
CA ARG A 97 19.18 -13.21 -11.58
C ARG A 97 18.87 -12.89 -13.04
N SER A 98 18.23 -11.75 -13.31
CA SER A 98 17.91 -11.29 -14.67
C SER A 98 19.17 -11.08 -15.51
N LEU A 99 20.23 -10.51 -14.93
CA LEU A 99 21.52 -10.36 -15.59
C LEU A 99 22.14 -11.70 -15.97
N LEU A 100 22.13 -12.68 -15.07
CA LEU A 100 22.66 -14.02 -15.31
C LEU A 100 21.88 -14.73 -16.44
N LEU A 101 20.55 -14.69 -16.40
CA LEU A 101 19.71 -15.27 -17.45
C LEU A 101 19.96 -14.61 -18.81
N THR A 102 20.11 -13.28 -18.84
CA THR A 102 20.41 -12.54 -20.07
C THR A 102 21.74 -12.98 -20.68
N LYS A 103 22.76 -13.22 -19.86
CA LYS A 103 24.05 -13.76 -20.33
C LYS A 103 23.89 -15.15 -20.90
N GLU A 104 23.18 -16.06 -20.23
CA GLU A 104 23.00 -17.43 -20.71
C GLU A 104 22.20 -17.49 -22.02
N ILE A 105 21.12 -16.70 -22.12
CA ILE A 105 20.34 -16.57 -23.36
C ILE A 105 21.22 -16.05 -24.50
N SER A 106 22.12 -15.09 -24.23
CA SER A 106 23.03 -14.57 -25.25
C SER A 106 24.03 -15.62 -25.71
N ALA A 107 24.58 -16.41 -24.78
CA ALA A 107 25.48 -17.52 -25.10
C ALA A 107 24.78 -18.58 -25.95
N GLU A 108 23.55 -18.94 -25.59
CA GLU A 108 22.76 -19.92 -26.35
C GLU A 108 22.42 -19.44 -27.76
N ARG A 109 22.10 -18.15 -27.92
CA ARG A 109 21.89 -17.54 -29.24
C ARG A 109 23.14 -17.64 -30.12
N VAL A 110 24.33 -17.40 -29.56
CA VAL A 110 25.59 -17.55 -30.30
C VAL A 110 25.83 -19.01 -30.67
N ARG A 111 25.61 -19.95 -29.74
CA ARG A 111 25.72 -21.40 -30.02
C ARG A 111 24.78 -21.83 -31.15
N PHE A 112 23.53 -21.38 -31.11
CA PHE A 112 22.54 -21.68 -32.14
C PHE A 112 22.95 -21.12 -33.51
N LEU A 113 23.40 -19.86 -33.57
CA LEU A 113 23.89 -19.28 -34.82
C LEU A 113 25.06 -20.08 -35.40
N LEU A 114 26.07 -20.41 -34.58
CA LEU A 114 27.19 -21.24 -35.03
C LEU A 114 26.71 -22.59 -35.58
N PHE A 115 25.75 -23.25 -34.91
CA PHE A 115 25.19 -24.51 -35.40
C PHE A 115 24.49 -24.36 -36.75
N THR A 116 23.74 -23.26 -36.96
CA THR A 116 23.05 -23.00 -38.24
C THR A 116 23.95 -22.56 -39.39
N TYR A 117 25.15 -22.05 -39.12
CA TYR A 117 26.10 -21.60 -40.16
C TYR A 117 27.14 -22.66 -40.54
N TYR A 118 27.33 -23.70 -39.72
CA TYR A 118 28.33 -24.76 -39.92
C TYR A 118 27.74 -26.12 -40.34
N ILE A 119 26.44 -26.16 -40.66
CA ILE A 119 25.72 -27.28 -41.31
C ILE A 119 25.18 -26.77 -42.64
#